data_AF-A0A098M758-F1
#
_entry.id   AF-A0A098M758-F1
#
_cell.length_a   1.000
_cell.length_b   1.000
_cell.length_c   1.000
_cell.angle_alpha   90.00
_cell.angle_beta   90.00
_cell.angle_gamma   90.00
#
_symmetry.space_group_name_H-M   'P 1'
#
loop_
_entity.id
_entity.type
_entity.pdbx_description
1 polymer ?
#
loop_
_entity_poly.entity_id
_entity_poly.type
_entity_poly.pdbx_seq_one_letter_code
_entity_poly.pdbx_strand_id
1 'polypeptide(L)'
;MKDLIEEIKQIYSLETSSPFPYEDFRQLQSDFAMDFKENVPNEIINADFSTYMMFIYGLSSGGIIKKIEDPLERYKTEEWLNKSFFEWFPKYRFLEAYDFSSYKELNKEWNVIEKLRLKLIELIRHRKSHKEPYSS
;
A
#
# COMPACT_ATOMS: atom_id res chain seq x y z
N MET A 1 13.74 -0.58 -16.28
CA MET A 1 13.99 -1.04 -14.89
C MET A 1 14.68 -0.01 -14.01
N LYS A 2 15.86 0.52 -14.38
CA LYS A 2 16.55 1.57 -13.60
C LYS A 2 15.67 2.81 -13.41
N ASP A 3 15.00 3.25 -14.48
CA ASP A 3 14.13 4.43 -14.46
C ASP A 3 12.90 4.23 -13.55
N LEU A 4 12.30 3.04 -13.55
CA LEU A 4 11.18 2.70 -12.65
C LEU A 4 11.59 2.70 -11.17
N ILE A 5 12.79 2.18 -10.86
CA ILE A 5 13.32 2.20 -9.49
C ILE A 5 13.56 3.64 -9.03
N GLU A 6 14.09 4.49 -9.92
CA GLU A 6 14.32 5.90 -9.62
C GLU A 6 13.00 6.66 -9.42
N GLU A 7 11.99 6.41 -10.26
CA GLU A 7 10.65 6.98 -10.11
C GLU A 7 10.01 6.61 -8.76
N ILE A 8 10.08 5.32 -8.38
CA ILE A 8 9.58 4.84 -7.07
C ILE A 8 10.27 5.57 -5.92
N LYS A 9 11.60 5.69 -5.99
CA LYS A 9 12.38 6.39 -4.96
C LYS A 9 12.04 7.87 -4.88
N GLN A 10 11.81 8.53 -6.01
CA GLN A 10 11.42 9.94 -6.05
C GLN A 10 10.06 10.14 -5.39
N ILE A 11 9.05 9.36 -5.78
CA ILE A 11 7.71 9.42 -5.15
C ILE A 11 7.83 9.18 -3.64
N TYR A 12 8.54 8.12 -3.23
CA TYR A 12 8.77 7.83 -1.81
C TYR A 12 9.41 9.03 -1.10
N SER A 13 10.52 9.56 -1.62
CA SER A 13 11.24 10.65 -0.96
C SER A 13 10.45 11.95 -0.83
N LEU A 14 9.61 12.28 -1.82
CA LEU A 14 8.86 13.53 -1.86
C LEU A 14 7.59 13.45 -1.01
N GLU A 15 6.88 12.32 -1.09
CA GLU A 15 5.53 12.22 -0.56
C GLU A 15 5.46 11.68 0.87
N THR A 16 6.46 10.91 1.32
CA THR A 16 6.44 10.30 2.68
C THR A 16 7.03 11.19 3.78
N SER A 17 7.20 12.49 3.51
CA SER A 17 7.68 13.47 4.50
C SER A 17 6.56 14.01 5.41
N SER A 18 5.31 13.67 5.10
CA SER A 18 4.14 14.12 5.86
C SER A 18 3.97 13.31 7.15
N PRO A 19 3.47 13.92 8.24
CA PRO A 19 3.10 13.16 9.43
C PRO A 19 1.95 12.20 9.13
N PHE A 20 1.86 11.12 9.91
CA PHE A 20 0.75 10.17 9.78
C PHE A 20 -0.60 10.85 10.09
N PRO A 21 -1.68 10.58 9.31
CA PRO A 21 -2.94 11.34 9.34
C PRO A 21 -3.85 10.98 10.53
N TYR A 22 -3.37 11.18 11.76
CA TYR A 22 -4.10 10.78 12.97
C TYR A 22 -5.43 11.52 13.17
N GLU A 23 -5.51 12.81 12.82
CA GLU A 23 -6.75 13.59 12.95
C GLU A 23 -7.82 13.08 11.99
N ASP A 24 -7.46 12.83 10.73
CA ASP A 24 -8.38 12.31 9.74
C ASP A 24 -8.90 10.92 10.10
N PHE A 25 -8.04 10.04 10.64
CA PHE A 25 -8.48 8.76 11.15
C PHE A 25 -9.44 8.88 12.34
N ARG A 26 -9.18 9.81 13.27
CA ARG A 26 -10.13 10.09 14.38
C ARG A 26 -11.47 10.56 13.84
N GLN A 27 -11.46 11.44 12.85
CA GLN A 27 -12.69 11.93 12.22
C GLN A 27 -13.43 10.78 11.52
N LEU A 28 -12.74 9.96 10.73
CA LEU A 28 -13.30 8.78 10.06
C LEU A 28 -13.94 7.82 11.08
N GLN A 29 -13.25 7.50 12.17
CA GLN A 29 -13.81 6.63 13.21
C GLN A 29 -15.03 7.24 13.90
N SER A 30 -15.09 8.56 14.03
CA SER A 30 -16.26 9.26 14.57
C SER A 30 -17.43 9.23 13.59
N ASP A 31 -17.20 9.51 12.31
CA ASP A 31 -18.24 9.56 11.29
C ASP A 31 -18.88 8.19 11.06
N PHE A 32 -18.10 7.12 11.20
CA PHE A 32 -18.51 5.73 11.02
C PHE A 32 -18.63 4.96 12.35
N ALA A 33 -18.85 5.66 13.47
CA ALA A 33 -18.77 5.05 14.80
C ALA A 33 -19.66 3.81 15.00
N MET A 34 -20.84 3.79 14.37
CA MET A 34 -21.74 2.62 14.42
C MET A 34 -21.17 1.44 13.65
N ASP A 35 -20.72 1.66 12.41
CA ASP A 35 -20.12 0.60 11.58
C ASP A 35 -18.85 0.03 12.21
N PHE A 36 -18.01 0.90 12.79
CA PHE A 36 -16.83 0.46 13.55
C PHE A 36 -17.21 -0.38 14.76
N LYS A 37 -18.23 0.02 15.52
CA LYS A 37 -18.71 -0.74 16.67
C LYS A 37 -19.27 -2.11 16.28
N GLU A 38 -19.97 -2.20 15.15
CA GLU A 38 -20.57 -3.46 14.69
C GLU A 38 -19.55 -4.42 14.08
N ASN A 39 -18.62 -3.90 13.27
CA ASN A 39 -17.70 -4.73 12.49
C ASN A 39 -16.35 -4.96 13.18
N VAL A 40 -15.87 -3.99 13.97
CA VAL A 40 -14.49 -3.93 14.50
C VAL A 40 -14.41 -3.26 15.89
N PRO A 41 -15.17 -3.73 16.90
CA PRO A 41 -15.37 -3.00 18.17
C PRO A 41 -14.12 -2.78 19.03
N ASN A 42 -13.05 -3.56 18.82
CA ASN A 42 -11.84 -3.54 19.65
C ASN A 42 -10.57 -3.18 18.87
N GLU A 43 -10.72 -2.72 17.62
CA GLU A 43 -9.60 -2.60 16.69
C GLU A 43 -9.25 -1.14 16.42
N ILE A 44 -7.99 -0.91 16.08
CA ILE A 44 -7.45 0.40 15.76
C ILE A 44 -7.01 0.40 14.31
N ILE A 45 -7.86 0.95 13.41
CA ILE A 45 -7.59 1.02 11.97
C ILE A 45 -6.24 1.65 11.64
N ASN A 46 -5.79 2.60 12.45
CA ASN A 46 -4.50 3.28 12.29
C ASN A 46 -3.33 2.29 12.32
N ALA A 47 -3.39 1.26 13.19
CA ALA A 47 -2.34 0.26 13.32
C ALA A 47 -2.28 -0.66 12.10
N ASP A 48 -3.44 -1.10 11.61
CA ASP A 48 -3.56 -1.93 10.41
C ASP A 48 -3.14 -1.15 9.15
N PHE A 49 -3.58 0.11 9.02
CA PHE A 49 -3.17 0.98 7.92
C PHE A 49 -1.68 1.28 7.96
N SER A 50 -1.12 1.57 9.14
CA SER A 50 0.32 1.75 9.32
C SER A 50 1.09 0.49 8.90
N THR A 51 0.59 -0.71 9.22
CA THR A 51 1.20 -1.97 8.79
C THR A 51 1.23 -2.11 7.26
N TYR A 52 0.10 -1.82 6.59
CA TYR A 52 0.01 -1.83 5.13
C TYR A 52 0.96 -0.81 4.48
N MET A 53 0.96 0.42 5.00
CA MET A 53 1.83 1.51 4.57
C MET A 53 3.31 1.12 4.72
N MET A 54 3.72 0.61 5.89
CA MET A 54 5.10 0.22 6.16
C MET A 54 5.60 -0.89 5.22
N PHE A 55 4.74 -1.83 4.83
CA PHE A 55 5.09 -2.82 3.82
C PHE A 55 5.45 -2.17 2.49
N ILE A 56 4.61 -1.27 1.98
CA ILE A 56 4.81 -0.60 0.70
C ILE A 56 6.01 0.36 0.75
N TYR A 57 6.17 1.11 1.84
CA TYR A 57 7.29 2.03 2.05
C TYR A 57 8.63 1.29 2.22
N GLY A 58 8.63 0.17 2.94
CA GLY A 58 9.82 -0.69 3.07
C GLY A 58 10.31 -1.21 1.71
N LEU A 59 9.39 -1.55 0.81
CA LEU A 59 9.75 -1.93 -0.56
C LEU A 59 10.25 -0.74 -1.37
N SER A 60 9.55 0.39 -1.30
CA SER A 60 9.82 1.62 -2.07
C SER A 60 11.15 2.28 -1.70
N SER A 61 11.56 2.21 -0.43
CA SER A 61 12.84 2.70 0.07
C SER A 61 14.07 1.90 -0.41
N GLY A 62 13.85 0.79 -1.14
CA GLY A 62 14.90 -0.05 -1.71
C GLY A 62 14.83 -1.52 -1.31
N GLY A 63 13.93 -1.90 -0.39
CA GLY A 63 13.71 -3.29 0.01
C GLY A 63 13.31 -4.20 -1.15
N ILE A 64 12.73 -3.64 -2.21
CA ILE A 64 12.32 -4.37 -3.41
C ILE A 64 13.50 -4.96 -4.21
N ILE A 65 14.69 -4.35 -4.16
CA ILE A 65 15.82 -4.67 -5.06
C ILE A 65 16.28 -6.12 -4.91
N LYS A 66 16.44 -6.62 -3.67
CA LYS A 66 16.83 -8.02 -3.44
C LYS A 66 15.68 -8.99 -3.71
N LYS A 67 14.44 -8.58 -3.38
CA LYS A 67 13.25 -9.42 -3.48
C LYS A 67 12.90 -9.77 -4.94
N ILE A 68 13.13 -8.87 -5.89
CA ILE A 68 12.80 -9.13 -7.31
C ILE A 68 13.79 -10.08 -8.00
N GLU A 69 14.97 -10.31 -7.41
CA GLU A 69 15.99 -11.20 -7.95
C GLU A 69 15.69 -12.67 -7.67
N ASP A 70 15.19 -12.97 -6.47
CA ASP A 70 14.77 -14.29 -6.06
C ASP A 70 13.32 -14.58 -6.54
N PRO A 71 13.07 -15.66 -7.30
CA PRO A 71 11.73 -15.95 -7.82
C PRO A 71 10.65 -16.14 -6.76
N LEU A 72 10.97 -16.77 -5.62
CA LEU A 72 10.02 -17.07 -4.55
C LEU A 72 9.64 -15.79 -3.80
N GLU A 73 10.64 -14.99 -3.41
CA GLU A 73 10.42 -13.69 -2.77
C GLU A 73 9.67 -12.74 -3.70
N ARG A 74 9.99 -12.74 -4.99
CA ARG A 74 9.27 -11.95 -5.99
C ARG A 74 7.80 -12.35 -6.07
N TYR A 75 7.51 -13.65 -6.16
CA TYR A 75 6.13 -14.16 -6.20
C TYR A 75 5.34 -13.74 -4.95
N LYS A 76 5.88 -14.01 -3.76
CA LYS A 76 5.23 -13.63 -2.49
C LYS A 76 5.01 -12.13 -2.39
N THR A 77 6.01 -11.33 -2.77
CA THR A 77 5.91 -9.87 -2.73
C THR A 77 4.82 -9.37 -3.66
N GLU A 78 4.72 -9.94 -4.87
CA GLU A 78 3.67 -9.60 -5.83
C GLU A 78 2.27 -10.01 -5.34
N GLU A 79 2.12 -11.20 -4.75
CA GLU A 79 0.83 -11.63 -4.16
C GLU A 79 0.33 -10.64 -3.11
N TRP A 80 1.22 -10.18 -2.23
CA TRP A 80 0.88 -9.21 -1.20
C TRP A 80 0.60 -7.81 -1.77
N LEU A 81 1.34 -7.38 -2.80
CA LEU A 81 1.10 -6.10 -3.46
C LEU A 81 -0.19 -6.10 -4.29
N ASN A 82 -0.62 -7.24 -4.85
CA ASN A 82 -1.88 -7.32 -5.61
C ASN A 82 -3.11 -7.16 -4.73
N LYS A 83 -2.99 -7.34 -3.41
CA LYS A 83 -4.09 -7.13 -2.47
C LYS A 83 -4.21 -5.66 -2.07
N SER A 84 -5.42 -5.12 -2.13
CA SER A 84 -5.76 -3.83 -1.54
C SER A 84 -5.71 -3.87 -0.01
N PHE A 85 -5.79 -2.70 0.63
CA PHE A 85 -5.94 -2.61 2.08
C PHE A 85 -7.11 -3.44 2.59
N PHE A 86 -8.27 -3.42 1.91
CA PHE A 86 -9.46 -4.17 2.30
C PHE A 86 -9.37 -5.68 2.03
N GLU A 87 -8.40 -6.11 1.23
CA GLU A 87 -8.07 -7.53 1.06
C GLU A 87 -7.07 -8.01 2.11
N TRP A 88 -6.19 -7.14 2.60
CA TRP A 88 -5.35 -7.42 3.78
C TRP A 88 -6.16 -7.44 5.08
N PHE A 89 -7.10 -6.50 5.21
CA PHE A 89 -7.92 -6.30 6.39
C PHE A 89 -9.41 -6.28 6.03
N PRO A 90 -10.01 -7.46 5.71
CA PRO A 90 -11.40 -7.56 5.27
C PRO A 90 -12.43 -6.98 6.25
N LYS A 91 -12.07 -6.87 7.52
CA LYS A 91 -12.89 -6.28 8.58
C LYS A 91 -13.26 -4.81 8.35
N TYR A 92 -12.52 -4.10 7.49
CA TYR A 92 -12.81 -2.70 7.12
C TYR A 92 -13.51 -2.55 5.76
N ARG A 93 -13.97 -3.63 5.12
CA ARG A 93 -14.64 -3.56 3.80
C ARG A 93 -15.89 -2.69 3.79
N PHE A 94 -16.52 -2.46 4.94
CA PHE A 94 -17.61 -1.49 5.03
C PHE A 94 -17.18 -0.09 4.57
N LEU A 95 -15.90 0.28 4.67
CA LEU A 95 -15.38 1.56 4.20
C LEU A 95 -15.09 1.61 2.68
N GLU A 96 -15.09 0.47 1.98
CA GLU A 96 -14.62 0.37 0.58
C GLU A 96 -15.49 1.18 -0.41
N ALA A 97 -16.76 1.38 -0.08
CA ALA A 97 -17.71 2.14 -0.91
C ALA A 97 -17.63 3.66 -0.70
N TYR A 98 -16.84 4.13 0.26
CA TYR A 98 -16.84 5.54 0.68
C TYR A 98 -15.69 6.32 0.04
N ASP A 99 -15.99 7.58 -0.28
CA ASP A 99 -14.97 8.53 -0.73
C ASP A 99 -14.27 9.15 0.48
N PHE A 100 -12.93 9.06 0.50
CA PHE A 100 -12.12 9.67 1.55
C PHE A 100 -11.69 11.10 1.26
N SER A 101 -12.14 11.72 0.15
CA SER A 101 -11.72 13.06 -0.25
C SER A 101 -11.92 14.17 0.79
N SER A 102 -12.88 13.99 1.72
CA SER A 102 -13.10 14.88 2.87
C SER A 102 -12.00 14.80 3.93
N TYR A 103 -11.29 13.68 4.03
CA TYR A 103 -10.15 13.44 4.93
C TYR A 103 -8.86 13.75 4.18
N LYS A 104 -8.44 15.01 4.17
CA LYS A 104 -7.41 15.52 3.25
C LYS A 104 -6.06 14.82 3.38
N GLU A 105 -5.57 14.65 4.59
CA GLU A 105 -4.27 14.03 4.87
C GLU A 105 -4.34 12.52 4.63
N LEU A 106 -5.41 11.87 5.07
CA LEU A 106 -5.66 10.45 4.81
C LEU A 106 -5.77 10.15 3.32
N ASN A 107 -6.56 10.92 2.58
CA ASN A 107 -6.72 10.76 1.14
C ASN A 107 -5.39 10.98 0.41
N LYS A 108 -4.61 11.99 0.80
CA LYS A 108 -3.27 12.19 0.24
C LYS A 108 -2.39 10.96 0.47
N GLU A 109 -2.29 10.50 1.73
CA GLU A 109 -1.47 9.36 2.12
C GLU A 109 -1.90 8.08 1.39
N TRP A 110 -3.21 7.83 1.33
CA TRP A 110 -3.79 6.68 0.64
C TRP A 110 -3.43 6.67 -0.85
N ASN A 111 -3.57 7.82 -1.52
CA ASN A 111 -3.23 7.94 -2.94
C ASN A 111 -1.74 7.72 -3.21
N VAL A 112 -0.87 8.19 -2.33
CA VAL A 112 0.58 7.97 -2.43
C VAL A 112 0.92 6.49 -2.27
N ILE A 113 0.35 5.84 -1.26
CA ILE A 113 0.54 4.40 -0.99
C ILE A 113 0.08 3.58 -2.20
N GLU A 114 -1.11 3.85 -2.73
CA GLU A 114 -1.65 3.12 -3.88
C GLU A 114 -0.83 3.36 -5.15
N LYS A 115 -0.37 4.59 -5.38
CA LYS A 115 0.53 4.92 -6.49
C LYS A 115 1.84 4.12 -6.40
N LEU A 116 2.46 4.07 -5.21
CA LEU A 116 3.68 3.29 -4.97
C LEU A 116 3.43 1.79 -5.15
N ARG A 117 2.32 1.26 -4.62
CA ARG A 117 1.93 -0.15 -4.78
C ARG A 117 1.85 -0.54 -6.25
N LEU A 118 1.16 0.25 -7.06
CA LEU A 118 1.02 0.00 -8.51
C LEU A 118 2.38 0.05 -9.23
N LYS A 119 3.24 1.01 -8.87
CA LYS A 119 4.60 1.11 -9.43
C LYS A 119 5.50 -0.07 -9.05
N LEU A 120 5.38 -0.58 -7.82
CA LEU A 120 6.09 -1.79 -7.39
C LEU A 120 5.61 -3.04 -8.16
N ILE A 121 4.31 -3.17 -8.41
CA ILE A 121 3.76 -4.25 -9.26
C ILE A 121 4.30 -4.14 -10.69
N GLU A 122 4.30 -2.93 -11.26
CA GLU A 122 4.87 -2.65 -12.59
C GLU A 122 6.34 -3.11 -12.67
N LEU A 123 7.15 -2.75 -11.66
CA LEU A 123 8.54 -3.17 -11.57
C LEU A 123 8.71 -4.69 -11.53
N ILE A 124 7.89 -5.40 -10.74
CA ILE A 124 7.92 -6.86 -10.66
C ILE A 124 7.57 -7.49 -12.01
N ARG A 125 6.51 -7.01 -12.66
CA ARG A 125 6.06 -7.52 -13.97
C ARG A 125 7.12 -7.28 -15.05
N HIS A 126 7.74 -6.10 -15.05
CA HIS A 126 8.87 -5.80 -15.94
C HIS A 126 10.06 -6.74 -15.67
N ARG A 127 10.34 -7.12 -14.42
CA ARG A 127 11.42 -8.08 -14.13
C ARG A 127 11.14 -9.47 -14.70
N LYS A 128 9.88 -9.94 -14.62
CA LYS A 128 9.47 -11.25 -15.15
C LYS A 128 9.61 -11.31 -16.67
N SER A 129 9.11 -10.31 -17.39
CA SER A 129 9.15 -10.29 -18.86
C SER A 129 10.56 -10.29 -19.46
N HIS A 130 11.59 -9.93 -18.68
CA HIS A 130 12.98 -9.89 -19.13
C HIS A 130 13.83 -11.08 -18.63
N LYS A 131 13.25 -12.01 -17.85
CA LYS A 131 13.92 -13.25 -17.40
C LYS A 131 13.38 -14.54 -18.03
N GLU A 132 12.31 -14.49 -18.83
CA GLU A 132 11.80 -15.65 -19.58
C GLU A 132 12.07 -15.53 -21.09
N PRO A 133 13.25 -15.92 -21.60
CA PRO A 133 13.40 -16.20 -23.02
C PRO A 133 13.28 -17.69 -23.38
N TYR A 134 13.27 -18.65 -22.44
CA TYR A 134 13.16 -20.08 -22.79
C TYR A 134 12.39 -20.88 -21.74
N SER A 135 11.16 -21.23 -22.07
CA SER A 135 10.46 -22.42 -21.56
C SER A 135 9.68 -22.99 -22.74
N SER A 136 10.39 -23.76 -23.55
CA SER A 136 9.85 -24.65 -24.60
C SER A 136 10.81 -25.83 -24.71
#